data_AF-A0AAC9NET5-F1
#
_entry.id   AF-A0AAC9NET5-F1
#
_cell.length_a   1.000
_cell.length_b   1.000
_cell.length_c   1.000
_cell.angle_alpha   90.00
_cell.angle_beta   90.00
_cell.angle_gamma   90.00
#
_symmetry.space_group_name_H-M   'P 1'
#
loop_
_entity.id
_entity.type
_entity.pdbx_description
1 polymer ?
#
loop_
_entity_poly.entity_id
_entity_poly.type
_entity_poly.pdbx_seq_one_letter_code
_entity_poly.pdbx_strand_id
1 'polypeptide(L)'
;MTIQPENKRQKTKTSNHQLQRFTQVKELLAQSKSHREISKLLHMSRVTVKKYELYDELPTIHCQSSTGIEKHLEYIESRIIQEPTILLKTLHFELKNRGYTGAYNTLSDSLKRFQISIGKAARNKVILPSNLVF
;
A
#
# COMPACT_ATOMS: atom_id res chain seq x y z
N MET A 1 -14.31 -0.45 27.69
CA MET A 1 -13.01 -0.58 26.97
C MET A 1 -13.28 -0.36 25.50
N THR A 2 -12.88 0.79 24.97
CA THR A 2 -13.17 1.20 23.59
C THR A 2 -12.20 0.50 22.65
N ILE A 3 -12.68 -0.47 21.88
CA ILE A 3 -11.90 -1.14 20.84
C ILE A 3 -11.75 -0.12 19.71
N GLN A 4 -10.55 0.46 19.58
CA GLN A 4 -10.20 1.21 18.39
C GLN A 4 -10.25 0.25 17.19
N PRO A 5 -10.89 0.60 16.07
CA PRO A 5 -10.76 -0.23 14.87
C PRO A 5 -9.30 -0.14 14.44
N GLU A 6 -8.59 -1.26 14.53
CA GLU A 6 -7.26 -1.41 13.96
C GLU A 6 -7.36 -1.11 12.46
N ASN A 7 -6.88 0.07 12.07
CA ASN A 7 -6.87 0.52 10.69
C ASN A 7 -5.78 -0.27 9.94
N LYS A 8 -6.06 -1.55 9.69
CA LYS A 8 -5.22 -2.49 8.94
C LYS A 8 -5.28 -2.20 7.45
N ARG A 9 -4.86 -1.01 7.00
CA ARG A 9 -4.66 -0.76 5.57
C ARG A 9 -3.51 0.19 5.35
N GLN A 10 -2.34 -0.39 5.04
CA GLN A 10 -1.26 0.31 4.36
C GLN A 10 -0.22 -0.71 3.86
N LYS A 11 -0.40 -1.20 2.63
CA LYS A 11 0.70 -1.79 1.85
C LYS A 11 1.16 -0.74 0.85
N THR A 12 2.13 0.09 1.23
CA THR A 12 2.98 0.70 0.21
C THR A 12 3.60 -0.43 -0.59
N LYS A 13 3.63 -0.35 -1.92
CA LYS A 13 4.32 -1.33 -2.76
C LYS A 13 5.79 -1.35 -2.35
N THR A 14 6.15 -2.31 -1.50
CA THR A 14 7.53 -2.75 -1.40
C THR A 14 7.98 -3.12 -2.80
N SER A 15 9.09 -2.54 -3.26
CA SER A 15 9.68 -2.94 -4.53
C SER A 15 9.95 -4.44 -4.47
N ASN A 16 9.47 -5.20 -5.46
CA ASN A 16 9.64 -6.65 -5.52
C ASN A 16 11.13 -7.04 -5.35
N HIS A 17 12.02 -6.22 -5.90
CA HIS A 17 13.47 -6.35 -5.75
C HIS A 17 13.96 -6.18 -4.29
N GLN A 18 13.35 -5.29 -3.51
CA GLN A 18 13.70 -5.13 -2.10
C GLN A 18 13.28 -6.35 -1.26
N LEU A 19 12.09 -6.90 -1.56
CA LEU A 19 11.63 -8.13 -0.93
C LEU A 19 12.56 -9.30 -1.26
N GLN A 20 12.93 -9.47 -2.53
CA GLN A 20 13.90 -10.48 -2.97
C GLN A 20 15.22 -10.35 -2.22
N ARG A 21 15.78 -9.14 -2.13
CA ARG A 21 17.03 -8.92 -1.39
C ARG A 21 16.91 -9.23 0.10
N PHE A 22 15.76 -8.94 0.72
CA PHE A 22 15.52 -9.27 2.13
C PHE A 22 15.49 -10.78 2.35
N THR A 23 14.76 -11.50 1.49
CA THR A 23 14.71 -12.97 1.53
C THR A 23 16.10 -13.59 1.35
N GLN A 24 16.88 -13.10 0.37
CA GLN A 24 18.25 -13.56 0.14
C GLN A 24 19.16 -13.34 1.35
N VAL A 25 19.03 -12.21 2.05
CA VAL A 25 19.78 -11.99 3.29
C VAL A 25 19.38 -13.01 4.36
N LYS A 26 18.08 -13.26 4.56
CA LYS A 26 17.60 -14.24 5.54
C LYS A 26 18.08 -15.65 5.23
N GLU A 27 18.07 -16.06 3.97
CA GLU A 27 18.59 -17.36 3.52
C GLU A 27 20.10 -17.49 3.80
N LEU A 28 20.90 -16.47 3.50
CA LEU A 28 22.34 -16.50 3.74
C LEU A 28 22.69 -16.45 5.24
N LEU A 29 21.89 -15.76 6.05
CA LEU A 29 22.02 -15.79 7.51
C LEU A 29 21.68 -17.17 8.08
N ALA A 30 20.65 -17.84 7.55
CA ALA A 30 20.31 -19.21 7.94
C ALA A 30 21.43 -20.22 7.58
N GLN A 31 22.20 -19.93 6.53
CA GLN A 31 23.42 -20.66 6.17
C GLN A 31 24.65 -20.30 7.04
N SER A 32 24.46 -19.54 8.13
CA SER A 32 25.52 -19.08 9.04
C SER A 32 26.63 -18.25 8.38
N LYS A 33 26.33 -17.58 7.25
CA LYS A 33 27.31 -16.69 6.60
C LYS A 33 27.50 -15.41 7.40
N SER A 34 28.72 -14.90 7.42
CA SER A 34 29.02 -13.65 8.12
C SER A 34 28.43 -12.44 7.40
N HIS A 35 28.10 -11.38 8.16
CA HIS A 35 27.63 -10.12 7.58
C HIS A 35 28.59 -9.53 6.54
N ARG A 36 29.88 -9.77 6.68
CA ARG A 36 30.91 -9.32 5.72
C ARG A 36 30.76 -10.04 4.38
N GLU A 37 30.51 -11.34 4.39
CA GLU A 37 30.33 -12.14 3.18
C GLU A 37 29.01 -11.80 2.49
N ILE A 38 27.92 -11.69 3.24
CA ILE A 38 26.59 -11.32 2.71
C ILE A 38 26.66 -9.94 2.04
N SER A 39 27.33 -8.97 2.67
CA SER A 39 27.54 -7.64 2.13
C SER A 39 28.28 -7.66 0.78
N LYS A 40 29.31 -8.51 0.64
CA LYS A 40 30.05 -8.67 -0.61
C LYS A 40 29.23 -9.38 -1.69
N LEU A 41 28.50 -10.44 -1.33
CA LEU A 41 27.71 -11.26 -2.25
C LEU A 41 26.53 -10.48 -2.84
N LEU A 42 25.80 -9.74 -2.00
CA LEU A 42 24.59 -9.02 -2.41
C LEU A 42 24.84 -7.54 -2.74
N HIS A 43 26.11 -7.12 -2.74
CA HIS A 43 26.53 -5.73 -2.95
C HIS A 43 25.70 -4.73 -2.14
N MET A 44 25.55 -5.01 -0.84
CA MET A 44 24.78 -4.19 0.09
C MET A 44 25.61 -3.77 1.29
N SER A 45 25.24 -2.64 1.92
CA SER A 45 25.95 -2.17 3.11
C SER A 45 25.78 -3.17 4.28
N ARG A 46 26.83 -3.33 5.09
CA ARG A 46 26.74 -4.17 6.32
C ARG A 46 25.69 -3.66 7.30
N VAL A 47 25.41 -2.34 7.28
CA VAL A 47 24.34 -1.73 8.09
C VAL A 47 22.97 -2.24 7.63
N THR A 48 22.74 -2.37 6.32
CA THR A 48 21.51 -2.94 5.77
C THR A 48 21.37 -4.42 6.12
N VAL A 49 22.46 -5.20 6.07
CA VAL A 49 22.45 -6.62 6.48
C VAL A 49 22.03 -6.75 7.94
N LYS A 50 22.67 -6.00 8.85
CA LYS A 50 22.30 -5.97 10.28
C LYS A 50 20.86 -5.53 10.48
N LYS A 51 20.40 -4.52 9.73
CA LYS A 51 19.01 -4.11 9.77
C LYS A 51 18.09 -5.26 9.36
N TYR A 52 18.39 -5.99 8.29
CA TYR A 52 17.54 -7.09 7.84
C TYR A 52 17.60 -8.31 8.75
N GLU A 53 18.72 -8.55 9.42
CA GLU A 53 18.83 -9.56 10.47
C GLU A 53 17.82 -9.30 11.60
N LEU A 54 17.78 -8.08 12.13
CA LEU A 54 16.96 -7.69 13.28
C LEU A 54 15.44 -7.70 13.05
N TYR A 55 14.99 -7.60 11.80
CA TYR A 55 13.57 -7.51 11.49
C TYR A 55 13.03 -8.87 11.03
N ASP A 56 11.94 -9.34 11.62
CA ASP A 56 11.28 -10.58 11.19
C ASP A 56 10.67 -10.44 9.79
N GLU A 57 10.08 -9.28 9.53
CA GLU A 57 9.47 -8.92 8.25
C GLU A 57 10.12 -7.66 7.67
N LEU A 58 10.08 -7.54 6.35
CA LEU A 58 10.69 -6.39 5.69
C LEU A 58 10.05 -5.08 6.18
N PRO A 59 10.86 -4.11 6.66
CA PRO A 59 10.34 -2.84 7.16
C PRO A 59 9.62 -2.06 6.06
N THR A 60 8.33 -1.75 6.29
CA THR A 60 7.54 -0.89 5.43
C THR A 60 7.88 0.58 5.64
N ILE A 61 8.18 1.30 4.57
CA ILE A 61 8.38 2.75 4.62
C ILE A 61 7.01 3.42 4.49
N HIS A 62 6.55 4.02 5.58
CA HIS A 62 5.33 4.82 5.59
C HIS A 62 5.63 6.24 5.11
N CYS A 63 5.52 6.49 3.81
CA CYS A 63 5.51 7.86 3.29
C CYS A 63 4.08 8.40 3.39
N GLN A 64 3.84 9.31 4.32
CA GLN A 64 2.60 10.10 4.36
C GLN A 64 2.52 10.95 3.09
N SER A 65 1.37 10.93 2.39
CA SER A 65 1.19 11.82 1.25
C SER A 65 1.18 13.28 1.73
N SER A 66 1.87 14.16 1.00
CA SER A 66 1.79 15.61 1.23
C SER A 66 0.37 16.15 1.06
N THR A 67 -0.49 15.41 0.36
CA THR A 67 -1.89 15.79 0.09
C THR A 67 -2.86 15.42 1.21
N GLY A 68 -2.44 14.60 2.17
CA GLY A 68 -3.29 14.12 3.27
C GLY A 68 -4.46 13.24 2.83
N ILE A 69 -4.37 12.57 1.67
CA ILE A 69 -5.44 11.70 1.15
C ILE A 69 -5.83 10.61 2.14
N GLU A 70 -4.86 10.15 2.94
CA GLU A 70 -5.04 9.12 3.97
C GLU A 70 -6.15 9.48 4.96
N LYS A 71 -6.29 10.78 5.30
CA LYS A 71 -7.31 11.29 6.23
C LYS A 71 -8.73 11.21 5.66
N HIS A 72 -8.85 11.05 4.34
CA HIS A 72 -10.13 11.05 3.64
C HIS A 72 -10.51 9.67 3.10
N LEU A 73 -9.69 8.64 3.29
CA LEU A 73 -9.94 7.30 2.73
C LEU A 73 -11.27 6.70 3.21
N GLU A 74 -11.56 6.79 4.51
CA GLU A 74 -12.83 6.29 5.07
C GLU A 74 -14.04 6.96 4.42
N TYR A 75 -13.95 8.28 4.21
CA TYR A 75 -15.01 9.01 3.51
C TYR A 75 -15.14 8.57 2.05
N ILE A 76 -14.03 8.44 1.32
CA ILE A 76 -14.02 8.00 -0.07
C ILE A 76 -14.67 6.62 -0.20
N GLU A 77 -14.31 5.68 0.66
CA GLU A 77 -14.89 4.33 0.67
C GLU A 77 -16.40 4.37 0.92
N SER A 78 -16.84 5.10 1.96
CA SER A 78 -18.27 5.25 2.26
C SER A 78 -19.05 5.88 1.10
N ARG A 79 -18.45 6.87 0.42
CA ARG A 79 -19.08 7.60 -0.67
C ARG A 79 -19.22 6.74 -1.93
N ILE A 80 -18.23 5.90 -2.22
CA ILE A 80 -18.27 4.95 -3.35
C ILE A 80 -19.31 3.85 -3.09
N ILE A 81 -19.46 3.39 -1.85
CA ILE A 81 -20.50 2.41 -1.49
C ILE A 81 -21.89 3.02 -1.67
N GLN A 82 -22.09 4.27 -1.25
CA GLN A 82 -23.36 4.98 -1.41
C GLN A 82 -23.68 5.29 -2.88
N GLU A 83 -22.68 5.69 -3.65
CA GLU A 83 -22.84 6.11 -5.04
C GLU A 83 -21.70 5.57 -5.91
N PRO A 84 -21.79 4.31 -6.39
CA PRO A 84 -20.70 3.67 -7.14
C PRO A 84 -20.44 4.31 -8.51
N THR A 85 -21.40 5.10 -9.00
CA THR A 85 -21.30 5.86 -10.27
C THR A 85 -20.75 7.27 -10.09
N ILE A 86 -20.34 7.66 -8.87
CA ILE A 86 -19.81 9.00 -8.62
C ILE A 86 -18.65 9.32 -9.57
N LEU A 87 -18.68 10.52 -10.12
CA LEU A 87 -17.61 11.02 -10.97
C LEU A 87 -16.43 11.46 -10.10
N LEU A 88 -15.21 11.18 -10.56
CA LEU A 88 -13.99 11.60 -9.87
C LEU A 88 -13.94 13.12 -9.64
N LYS A 89 -14.51 13.91 -10.57
CA LYS A 89 -14.62 15.37 -10.44
C LYS A 89 -15.49 15.78 -9.25
N THR A 90 -16.63 15.11 -9.06
CA THR A 90 -17.53 15.35 -7.93
C THR A 90 -16.85 15.00 -6.62
N LEU A 91 -16.21 13.82 -6.56
CA LEU A 91 -15.45 13.42 -5.38
C LEU A 91 -14.31 14.39 -5.06
N HIS A 92 -13.58 14.86 -6.07
CA HIS A 92 -12.50 15.83 -5.88
C HIS A 92 -13.01 17.13 -5.26
N PHE A 93 -14.15 17.64 -5.72
CA PHE A 93 -14.77 18.84 -5.16
C PHE A 93 -15.24 18.62 -3.71
N GLU A 94 -15.89 17.49 -3.42
CA GLU A 94 -16.28 17.12 -2.05
C GLU A 94 -15.06 17.04 -1.12
N LEU A 95 -13.96 16.43 -1.59
CA LEU A 95 -12.72 16.33 -0.85
C LEU A 95 -12.06 17.70 -0.63
N LYS A 96 -12.07 18.59 -1.63
CA LYS A 96 -11.57 19.98 -1.49
C LYS A 96 -12.28 20.70 -0.35
N ASN A 97 -13.62 20.58 -0.27
CA ASN A 97 -14.40 21.19 0.80
C ASN A 97 -14.11 20.60 2.18
N ARG A 98 -13.58 19.37 2.25
CA ARG A 98 -13.16 18.71 3.49
C ARG A 98 -11.70 18.96 3.86
N GLY A 99 -10.98 19.82 3.12
CA GLY A 99 -9.60 20.20 3.41
C GLY A 99 -8.54 19.43 2.62
N TYR A 100 -8.91 18.68 1.57
CA TYR A 100 -7.94 18.02 0.71
C TYR A 100 -7.14 19.05 -0.12
N THR A 101 -5.81 19.00 -0.05
CA THR A 101 -4.95 19.98 -0.74
C THR A 101 -4.47 19.50 -2.11
N GLY A 102 -4.61 18.20 -2.42
CA GLY A 102 -4.09 17.62 -3.66
C GLY A 102 -4.82 18.07 -4.95
N ALA A 103 -4.09 18.00 -6.06
CA ALA A 103 -4.62 18.24 -7.39
C ALA A 103 -5.47 17.05 -7.89
N TYR A 104 -6.27 17.27 -8.94
CA TYR A 104 -7.13 16.24 -9.53
C TYR A 104 -6.34 14.99 -9.98
N ASN A 105 -5.22 15.18 -10.67
CA ASN A 105 -4.36 14.08 -11.11
C ASN A 105 -3.75 13.33 -9.93
N THR A 106 -3.34 14.06 -8.89
CA THR A 106 -2.81 13.47 -7.65
C THR A 106 -3.86 12.64 -6.92
N LEU A 107 -5.13 13.06 -6.93
CA LEU A 107 -6.24 12.25 -6.43
C LEU A 107 -6.39 10.97 -7.25
N SER A 108 -6.43 11.07 -8.57
CA SER A 108 -6.53 9.90 -9.47
C SER A 108 -5.42 8.88 -9.20
N ASP A 109 -4.18 9.33 -9.11
CA ASP A 109 -3.04 8.44 -8.85
C ASP A 109 -3.04 7.89 -7.42
N SER A 110 -3.48 8.69 -6.45
CA SER A 110 -3.64 8.22 -5.06
C SER A 110 -4.68 7.10 -4.99
N LEU A 111 -5.83 7.25 -5.65
CA LEU A 111 -6.86 6.20 -5.70
C LEU A 111 -6.32 4.91 -6.32
N LYS A 112 -5.53 5.00 -7.42
CA LYS A 112 -4.84 3.83 -7.99
C LYS A 112 -3.88 3.18 -6.98
N ARG A 113 -3.11 3.98 -6.24
CA ARG A 113 -2.18 3.47 -5.19
C ARG A 113 -2.93 2.71 -4.10
N PHE A 114 -4.11 3.19 -3.71
CA PHE A 114 -4.98 2.54 -2.72
C PHE A 114 -5.90 1.46 -3.32
N GLN A 115 -5.78 1.16 -4.62
CA GLN A 115 -6.62 0.18 -5.34
C GLN A 115 -8.12 0.49 -5.29
N ILE A 116 -8.47 1.77 -5.16
CA ILE A 116 -9.84 2.27 -5.16
C ILE A 116 -10.21 2.61 -6.61
N SER A 117 -11.27 1.98 -7.12
CA SER A 117 -11.83 2.26 -8.44
C SER A 117 -13.06 3.16 -8.34
N ILE A 118 -13.20 4.11 -9.26
CA ILE A 118 -14.29 5.10 -9.29
C ILE A 118 -14.93 5.12 -10.69
N GLY A 119 -16.24 5.34 -10.75
CA GLY A 119 -17.00 5.46 -12.00
C GLY A 119 -17.18 4.12 -12.72
N LYS A 120 -17.10 4.11 -14.06
CA LYS A 120 -17.31 2.88 -14.87
C LYS A 120 -16.40 1.71 -14.45
N ALA A 121 -15.22 1.98 -13.89
CA ALA A 121 -14.30 0.95 -13.40
C ALA A 121 -14.73 0.29 -12.07
N ALA A 122 -15.62 0.90 -11.29
CA ALA A 122 -16.24 0.28 -10.11
C ALA A 122 -17.27 -0.80 -10.51
N ARG A 123 -17.86 -0.72 -11.72
CA ARG A 123 -18.85 -1.69 -12.23
C ARG A 123 -18.30 -3.10 -12.44
N ASN A 124 -17.00 -3.27 -12.67
CA ASN A 124 -16.42 -4.54 -13.13
C ASN A 124 -15.86 -5.43 -12.01
N LYS A 125 -16.07 -5.10 -10.73
CA LYS A 125 -15.90 -6.07 -9.63
C LYS A 125 -17.26 -6.71 -9.29
N VAL A 126 -17.96 -7.22 -10.31
CA VAL A 126 -18.94 -8.28 -10.05
C VAL A 126 -18.10 -9.51 -9.71
N ILE A 127 -18.07 -9.86 -8.43
CA ILE A 127 -17.60 -11.16 -7.98
C ILE A 127 -18.57 -12.16 -8.62
N LEU A 128 -18.16 -12.79 -9.73
CA LEU A 128 -18.87 -13.96 -10.24
C LEU A 128 -18.82 -15.01 -9.12
N PRO A 129 -19.97 -15.52 -8.63
CA PRO A 129 -19.95 -16.59 -7.66
C PRO A 129 -19.19 -17.78 -8.27
N SER A 130 -18.16 -18.24 -7.57
CA SER A 130 -17.31 -19.37 -7.94
C SER A 130 -18.03 -20.73 -7.84
N ASN A 131 -19.33 -20.76 -8.06
CA ASN A 131 -20.17 -21.95 -8.08
C ASN A 131 -20.84 -22.04 -9.47
N LEU A 132 -20.03 -22.21 -10.51
CA LEU A 132 -20.48 -22.84 -11.75
C LEU A 132 -19.77 -24.18 -11.82
N VAL A 133 -20.40 -25.17 -11.18
CA VAL A 133 -20.15 -26.58 -11.42
C VAL A 133 -20.73 -26.87 -12.80
N PHE A 134 -19.89 -27.23 -13.76
CA PHE A 134 -20.29 -27.88 -15.01
C PHE A 134 -19.99 -29.37 -14.88
#